data_AF-A0AAW9Q324-F1
#
_entry.id   AF-A0AAW9Q324-F1
#
_cell.length_a   1.000
_cell.length_b   1.000
_cell.length_c   1.000
_cell.angle_alpha   90.00
_cell.angle_beta   90.00
_cell.angle_gamma   90.00
#
_symmetry.space_group_name_H-M   'P 1'
#
loop_
_entity.id
_entity.type
_entity.pdbx_description
1 polymer ?
#
loop_
_entity_poly.entity_id
_entity_poly.type
_entity_poly.pdbx_seq_one_letter_code
_entity_poly.pdbx_strand_id
1 'polypeptide(L)'
;MTQITVNLPDGLIESAERLGKATARELSDILADTLEIILPVFNNLSGTSDRTEISHLLDAEVIELANLKMDEFQNQRLGDLQAKGKNAGLTEAEGYELLVLMSIYQIGQLKKSMALAEAVKRGLREPLLP
;
A
#
# COMPACT_ATOMS: atom_id res chain seq x y z
N MET A 1 -22.43 15.13 1.33
CA MET A 1 -21.19 15.36 2.09
C MET A 1 -21.34 14.67 3.44
N THR A 2 -20.32 13.92 3.86
CA THR A 2 -20.29 13.24 5.16
C THR A 2 -19.23 13.93 6.01
N GLN A 3 -19.57 14.32 7.23
CA GLN A 3 -18.63 14.99 8.14
C GLN A 3 -18.07 13.96 9.13
N ILE A 4 -16.74 13.91 9.23
CA ILE A 4 -16.01 13.03 10.14
C ILE A 4 -15.09 13.89 11.00
N THR A 5 -15.08 13.66 12.31
CA THR A 5 -14.14 14.29 13.24
C THR A 5 -13.09 13.27 13.64
N VAL A 6 -11.82 13.61 13.45
CA VAL A 6 -10.67 12.76 13.79
C VAL A 6 -9.71 13.51 14.70
N ASN A 7 -9.13 12.82 15.68
CA ASN A 7 -8.04 13.35 16.48
C ASN A 7 -6.72 13.00 15.78
N LEU A 8 -5.94 14.01 15.42
CA LEU A 8 -4.66 13.85 14.74
C LEU A 8 -3.50 14.14 15.71
N PRO A 9 -2.34 13.46 15.58
CA PRO A 9 -1.14 13.81 16.33
C PRO A 9 -0.69 15.23 15.99
N ASP A 10 -0.20 15.97 16.98
CA ASP A 10 0.20 17.39 16.82
C ASP A 10 1.18 17.60 15.67
N GLY A 11 2.19 16.73 15.54
CA GLY A 11 3.18 16.82 14.46
C GLY A 11 2.59 16.65 13.06
N LEU A 12 1.45 15.94 12.91
CA LEU A 12 0.75 15.81 11.64
C LEU A 12 0.00 17.10 11.28
N ILE A 13 -0.60 17.76 12.27
CA ILE A 13 -1.25 19.07 12.09
C ILE A 13 -0.19 20.11 11.71
N GLU A 14 0.94 20.16 12.42
CA GLU A 14 2.03 21.10 12.11
C GLU A 14 2.55 20.94 10.66
N SER A 15 2.70 19.70 10.21
CA SER A 15 3.15 19.39 8.84
C SER A 15 2.13 19.84 7.79
N ALA A 16 0.86 19.56 8.02
CA ALA A 16 -0.22 19.95 7.12
C ALA A 16 -0.43 21.48 7.10
N GLU A 17 -0.27 22.16 8.24
CA GLU A 17 -0.30 23.62 8.32
C GLU A 17 0.86 24.27 7.55
N ARG A 18 2.07 23.73 7.66
CA ARG A 18 3.23 24.22 6.89
C ARG A 18 2.97 24.14 5.39
N LEU A 19 2.39 23.04 4.93
CA LEU A 19 2.03 22.85 3.53
C LEU A 19 0.90 23.79 3.10
N GLY A 20 -0.13 23.98 3.93
CA GLY A 20 -1.22 24.94 3.70
C GLY A 20 -0.71 26.36 3.55
N LYS A 21 0.16 26.81 4.47
CA LYS A 21 0.80 28.14 4.40
C LYS A 21 1.64 28.31 3.15
N ALA A 22 2.41 27.29 2.75
CA ALA A 22 3.26 27.35 1.57
C ALA A 22 2.47 27.40 0.25
N THR A 23 1.25 26.86 0.22
CA THR A 23 0.41 26.77 -0.98
C THR A 23 -0.78 27.74 -0.96
N ALA A 24 -0.92 28.55 0.10
CA ALA A 24 -2.07 29.42 0.35
C ALA A 24 -3.41 28.67 0.33
N ARG A 25 -3.44 27.47 0.91
CA ARG A 25 -4.62 26.59 0.97
C ARG A 25 -5.02 26.32 2.41
N GLU A 26 -6.31 26.08 2.63
CA GLU A 26 -6.82 25.72 3.96
C GLU A 26 -6.38 24.30 4.36
N LEU A 27 -6.22 24.09 5.67
CA LEU A 27 -5.79 22.81 6.25
C LEU A 27 -6.75 21.67 5.87
N SER A 28 -8.06 21.92 5.87
CA SER A 28 -9.08 20.94 5.49
C SER A 28 -8.92 20.48 4.06
N ASP A 29 -8.62 21.39 3.14
CA ASP A 29 -8.47 21.08 1.70
C ASP A 29 -7.19 20.29 1.46
N ILE A 30 -6.10 20.64 2.15
CA ILE A 30 -4.84 19.89 2.12
C ILE A 30 -5.06 18.46 2.58
N LEU A 31 -5.74 18.28 3.72
CA LEU A 31 -6.02 16.96 4.27
C LEU A 31 -6.95 16.16 3.36
N ALA A 32 -8.00 16.78 2.83
CA ALA A 32 -8.94 16.15 1.91
C ALA A 32 -8.23 15.69 0.63
N ASP A 33 -7.47 16.57 -0.04
CA ASP A 33 -6.71 16.23 -1.24
C ASP A 33 -5.68 15.14 -0.98
N THR A 34 -4.96 15.24 0.15
CA THR A 34 -3.95 14.24 0.51
C THR A 34 -4.62 12.88 0.69
N LEU A 35 -5.77 12.83 1.38
CA LEU A 35 -6.57 11.61 1.50
C LEU A 35 -7.13 11.16 0.16
N GLU A 36 -7.54 12.05 -0.73
CA GLU A 36 -8.06 11.71 -2.06
C GLU A 36 -6.96 11.18 -2.99
N ILE A 37 -5.72 11.60 -2.82
CA ILE A 37 -4.57 11.06 -3.56
C ILE A 37 -4.18 9.69 -2.99
N ILE A 38 -4.16 9.57 -1.68
CA ILE A 38 -3.57 8.44 -0.98
C ILE A 38 -4.58 7.30 -0.82
N LEU A 39 -5.83 7.56 -0.45
CA LEU A 39 -6.85 6.53 -0.22
C LEU A 39 -7.16 5.66 -1.45
N PRO A 40 -7.14 6.15 -2.70
CA PRO A 40 -7.24 5.28 -3.88
C PRO A 40 -6.08 4.30 -4.03
N VAL A 41 -4.87 4.69 -3.60
CA VAL A 41 -3.75 3.74 -3.44
C VAL A 41 -4.16 2.65 -2.46
N PHE A 42 -4.83 3.03 -1.36
CA PHE A 42 -5.36 2.12 -0.34
C PHE A 42 -6.59 1.28 -0.80
N ASN A 43 -7.42 1.78 -1.71
CA ASN A 43 -8.56 1.07 -2.29
C ASN A 43 -8.12 0.04 -3.32
N ASN A 44 -6.95 0.22 -3.93
CA ASN A 44 -6.31 -0.84 -4.71
C ASN A 44 -5.70 -1.96 -3.84
N LEU A 45 -5.68 -1.80 -2.50
CA LEU A 45 -5.27 -2.84 -1.54
C LEU A 45 -6.45 -3.62 -0.99
N SER A 46 -7.57 -2.95 -0.71
CA SER A 46 -8.82 -3.63 -0.31
C SER A 46 -9.54 -3.99 -1.58
N GLY A 47 -9.46 -5.24 -2.05
CA GLY A 47 -10.02 -5.71 -3.33
C GLY A 47 -11.54 -5.60 -3.51
N THR A 48 -12.14 -4.45 -3.19
CA THR A 48 -13.58 -4.21 -3.16
C THR A 48 -14.04 -3.16 -4.17
N SER A 49 -13.14 -2.37 -4.78
CA SER A 49 -13.57 -1.24 -5.63
C SER A 49 -13.21 -1.32 -7.11
N ASP A 50 -12.48 -2.33 -7.58
CA ASP A 50 -12.43 -2.60 -9.02
C ASP A 50 -12.33 -4.10 -9.32
N ARG A 51 -13.50 -4.67 -9.68
CA ARG A 51 -13.72 -6.09 -9.93
C ARG A 51 -13.15 -6.49 -11.29
N THR A 52 -11.87 -6.83 -11.31
CA THR A 52 -11.56 -8.13 -11.94
C THR A 52 -11.39 -9.10 -10.80
N GLU A 53 -12.49 -9.74 -10.39
CA GLU A 53 -12.40 -10.89 -9.49
C GLU A 53 -11.38 -11.85 -10.12
N ILE A 54 -10.42 -12.34 -9.35
CA ILE A 54 -9.35 -13.21 -9.88
C ILE A 54 -9.95 -14.44 -10.59
N SER A 55 -11.18 -14.83 -10.20
CA SER A 55 -12.01 -15.83 -10.88
C SER A 55 -12.28 -15.56 -12.37
N HIS A 56 -12.24 -14.30 -12.83
CA HIS A 56 -12.48 -13.90 -14.21
C HIS A 56 -11.20 -13.79 -15.05
N LEU A 57 -10.02 -13.84 -14.41
CA LEU A 57 -8.74 -13.82 -15.11
C LEU A 57 -8.50 -15.13 -15.87
N LEU A 58 -7.74 -15.04 -16.96
CA LEU A 58 -7.22 -16.20 -17.69
C LEU A 58 -6.20 -16.95 -16.84
N ASP A 59 -6.02 -18.23 -17.10
CA ASP A 59 -5.08 -19.07 -16.34
C ASP A 59 -3.65 -18.52 -16.36
N ALA A 60 -3.21 -17.94 -17.48
CA ALA A 60 -1.90 -17.30 -17.59
C ALA A 60 -1.76 -16.09 -16.64
N GLU A 61 -2.80 -15.26 -16.55
CA GLU A 61 -2.82 -14.07 -15.68
C GLU A 61 -2.88 -14.48 -14.20
N VAL A 62 -3.63 -15.53 -13.87
CA VAL A 62 -3.66 -16.11 -12.51
C VAL A 62 -2.28 -16.65 -12.13
N ILE A 63 -1.60 -17.36 -13.03
CA ILE A 63 -0.24 -17.86 -12.80
C ILE A 63 0.76 -16.73 -12.63
N GLU A 64 0.65 -15.67 -13.45
CA GLU A 64 1.52 -14.48 -13.34
C GLU A 64 1.35 -13.81 -11.98
N LEU A 65 0.11 -13.55 -11.55
CA LEU A 65 -0.17 -12.98 -10.22
C LEU A 65 0.26 -13.92 -9.09
N ALA A 66 0.11 -15.23 -9.23
CA ALA A 66 0.59 -16.20 -8.25
C ALA A 66 2.13 -16.23 -8.14
N ASN A 67 2.83 -15.70 -9.14
CA ASN A 67 4.28 -15.54 -9.16
C ASN A 67 4.75 -14.12 -8.83
N LEU A 68 3.83 -13.23 -8.47
CA LEU A 68 4.14 -11.84 -8.18
C LEU A 68 5.26 -11.72 -7.14
N LYS A 69 6.20 -10.84 -7.44
CA LYS A 69 7.29 -10.43 -6.58
C LYS A 69 7.32 -8.90 -6.55
N MET A 70 7.70 -8.36 -5.41
CA MET A 70 8.12 -6.97 -5.33
C MET A 70 9.36 -6.78 -6.21
N ASP A 71 9.49 -5.60 -6.81
CA ASP A 71 10.69 -5.23 -7.54
C ASP A 71 11.94 -5.40 -6.67
N GLU A 72 13.05 -5.83 -7.28
CA GLU A 72 14.27 -6.20 -6.54
C GLU A 72 14.89 -5.01 -5.81
N PHE A 73 14.94 -3.84 -6.47
CA PHE A 73 15.46 -2.61 -5.84
C PHE A 73 14.54 -2.13 -4.72
N GLN A 74 13.22 -2.17 -4.93
CA GLN A 74 12.27 -1.81 -3.90
C GLN A 74 12.34 -2.75 -2.69
N ASN A 75 12.48 -4.06 -2.92
CA ASN A 75 12.58 -5.06 -1.86
C ASN A 75 13.89 -4.93 -1.07
N GLN A 76 15.01 -4.65 -1.76
CA GLN A 76 16.28 -4.35 -1.11
C GLN A 76 16.15 -3.09 -0.24
N ARG A 77 15.59 -2.00 -0.81
CA ARG A 77 15.40 -0.73 -0.10
C ARG A 77 14.51 -0.88 1.12
N LEU A 78 13.45 -1.67 1.01
CA LEU A 78 12.58 -2.02 2.14
C LEU A 78 13.39 -2.67 3.28
N GLY A 79 14.23 -3.65 2.95
CA GLY A 79 15.10 -4.32 3.92
C GLY A 79 16.10 -3.36 4.59
N ASP A 80 16.73 -2.49 3.80
CA ASP A 80 17.69 -1.50 4.30
C ASP A 80 17.05 -0.52 5.30
N LEU A 81 15.86 0.01 4.96
CA LEU A 81 15.12 0.92 5.84
C LEU A 81 14.64 0.23 7.11
N GLN A 82 14.18 -1.03 7.03
CA GLN A 82 13.81 -1.81 8.21
C GLN A 82 15.01 -2.06 9.14
N ALA A 83 16.17 -2.40 8.57
CA ALA A 83 17.40 -2.60 9.33
C ALA A 83 17.88 -1.29 10.00
N LYS A 84 17.85 -0.18 9.25
CA LYS A 84 18.21 1.14 9.77
C LYS A 84 17.27 1.58 10.89
N GLY A 85 15.96 1.44 10.71
CA GLY A 85 14.97 1.84 11.71
C GLY A 85 15.11 1.11 13.04
N LYS A 86 15.54 -0.15 13.04
CA LYS A 86 15.81 -0.93 14.26
C LYS A 86 17.08 -0.48 15.02
N ASN A 87 18.09 0.01 14.30
CA ASN A 87 19.44 0.20 14.86
C ASN A 87 19.82 1.67 15.07
N ALA A 88 19.39 2.57 14.19
CA ALA A 88 19.86 3.96 14.13
C ALA A 88 18.71 4.99 14.09
N GLY A 89 17.46 4.54 13.95
CA GLY A 89 16.33 5.42 13.70
C GLY A 89 16.25 5.89 12.24
N LEU A 90 15.07 6.34 11.84
CA LEU A 90 14.80 6.87 10.51
C LEU A 90 14.64 8.39 10.56
N THR A 91 15.07 9.06 9.50
CA THR A 91 14.59 10.41 9.23
C THR A 91 13.10 10.36 8.88
N GLU A 92 12.41 11.50 8.98
CA GLU A 92 10.99 11.60 8.64
C GLU A 92 10.71 11.15 7.19
N ALA A 93 11.53 11.59 6.23
CA ALA A 93 11.42 11.17 4.83
C ALA A 93 11.61 9.66 4.64
N GLU A 94 12.57 9.05 5.34
CA GLU A 94 12.81 7.61 5.31
C GLU A 94 11.68 6.81 5.99
N GLY A 95 11.05 7.38 7.02
CA GLY A 95 9.85 6.83 7.65
C GLY A 95 8.68 6.75 6.65
N TYR A 96 8.45 7.83 5.90
CA TYR A 96 7.45 7.82 4.83
C TYR A 96 7.79 6.85 3.70
N GLU A 97 9.05 6.81 3.27
CA GLU A 97 9.51 5.85 2.25
C GLU A 97 9.27 4.40 2.69
N LEU A 98 9.60 4.07 3.95
CA LEU A 98 9.35 2.75 4.53
C LEU A 98 7.86 2.40 4.53
N LEU A 99 6.99 3.34 4.92
CA LEU A 99 5.53 3.12 4.92
C LEU A 99 5.00 2.80 3.52
N VAL A 100 5.48 3.51 2.50
CA VAL A 100 5.10 3.25 1.09
C VAL A 100 5.57 1.87 0.65
N LEU A 101 6.83 1.52 0.90
CA LEU A 101 7.38 0.21 0.50
C LEU A 101 6.70 -0.95 1.23
N MET A 102 6.39 -0.80 2.52
CA MET A 102 5.61 -1.77 3.28
C MET A 102 4.20 -1.96 2.68
N SER A 103 3.57 -0.87 2.23
CA SER A 103 2.26 -0.93 1.59
C SER A 103 2.34 -1.70 0.27
N ILE A 104 3.31 -1.39 -0.59
CA ILE A 104 3.54 -2.11 -1.86
C ILE A 104 3.73 -3.61 -1.62
N TYR A 105 4.57 -3.98 -0.65
CA TYR A 105 4.81 -5.37 -0.27
C TYR A 105 3.52 -6.09 0.15
N GLN A 106 2.73 -5.49 1.03
CA GLN A 106 1.49 -6.07 1.55
C GLN A 106 0.45 -6.30 0.45
N ILE A 107 0.31 -5.36 -0.50
CA ILE A 107 -0.56 -5.52 -1.68
C ILE A 107 -0.15 -6.71 -2.51
N GLY A 108 1.14 -6.75 -2.86
CA GLY A 108 1.70 -7.79 -3.70
C GLY A 108 1.44 -9.16 -3.07
N GLN A 109 1.65 -9.25 -1.76
CA GLN A 109 1.40 -10.47 -1.02
C GLN A 109 -0.08 -10.88 -1.00
N LEU A 110 -1.01 -9.93 -0.83
CA LEU A 110 -2.45 -10.21 -0.88
C LEU A 110 -2.88 -10.73 -2.26
N LYS A 111 -2.52 -10.00 -3.32
CA LYS A 111 -2.84 -10.38 -4.71
C LYS A 111 -2.27 -11.75 -5.06
N LYS A 112 -1.01 -11.99 -4.68
CA LYS A 112 -0.36 -13.29 -4.84
C LYS A 112 -1.10 -14.41 -4.11
N SER A 113 -1.55 -14.16 -2.88
CA SER A 113 -2.24 -15.17 -2.07
C SER A 113 -3.61 -15.51 -2.65
N MET A 114 -4.36 -14.51 -3.12
CA MET A 114 -5.64 -14.72 -3.80
C MET A 114 -5.45 -15.48 -5.12
N ALA A 115 -4.41 -15.14 -5.90
CA ALA A 115 -4.08 -15.84 -7.15
C ALA A 115 -3.59 -17.27 -6.91
N LEU A 116 -2.83 -17.53 -5.84
CA LEU A 116 -2.44 -18.88 -5.43
C LEU A 116 -3.68 -19.72 -5.07
N ALA A 117 -4.62 -19.16 -4.31
CA ALA A 117 -5.86 -19.85 -3.96
C ALA A 117 -6.69 -20.21 -5.20
N GLU A 118 -6.84 -19.27 -6.15
CA GLU A 118 -7.54 -19.52 -7.41
C GLU A 118 -6.77 -20.52 -8.31
N ALA A 119 -5.45 -20.44 -8.36
CA ALA A 119 -4.61 -21.39 -9.10
C ALA A 119 -4.78 -22.83 -8.57
N VAL A 120 -4.82 -23.01 -7.25
CA VAL A 120 -5.09 -24.31 -6.62
C VAL A 120 -6.51 -24.78 -6.92
N LYS A 121 -7.51 -23.90 -6.78
CA LYS A 121 -8.91 -24.21 -7.09
C LYS A 121 -9.12 -24.67 -8.54
N ARG A 122 -8.36 -24.11 -9.49
CA ARG A 122 -8.38 -24.47 -10.92
C ARG A 122 -7.50 -25.68 -11.27
N GLY A 123 -6.69 -26.18 -10.33
CA GLY A 123 -5.72 -27.25 -10.60
C GLY A 123 -4.48 -26.81 -11.40
N LEU A 124 -4.20 -25.51 -11.44
CA LEU A 124 -3.00 -24.94 -12.10
C LEU A 124 -1.74 -25.06 -11.23
N ARG A 125 -1.91 -25.24 -9.91
CA ARG A 125 -0.84 -25.41 -8.93
C ARG A 125 -1.26 -26.37 -7.82
N GLU A 126 -0.28 -27.07 -7.27
CA GLU A 126 -0.45 -27.84 -6.03
C GLU A 126 -0.64 -26.91 -4.82
N PRO A 127 -1.42 -27.33 -3.81
CA PRO A 127 -1.52 -26.62 -2.54
C PRO A 127 -0.15 -26.45 -1.88
N LEU A 128 0.05 -25.31 -1.21
CA LEU A 128 1.22 -25.13 -0.36
C LEU A 128 1.12 -26.06 0.84
N LEU A 129 2.17 -26.83 1.11
CA LEU A 129 2.28 -27.66 2.30
C LEU A 129 2.54 -26.76 3.53
N PRO A 130 1.95 -27.08 4.70
CA PRO A 130 2.14 -26.34 5.95
C PRO A 130 3.57 -26.40 6.50
#